data_AF-A0A2T3L0Y4-F1
#
_entry.id   AF-A0A2T3L0Y4-F1
#
_cell.length_a   1.000
_cell.length_b   1.000
_cell.length_c   1.000
_cell.angle_alpha   90.00
_cell.angle_beta   90.00
_cell.angle_gamma   90.00
#
_symmetry.space_group_name_H-M   'P 1'
#
loop_
_entity.id
_entity.type
_entity.pdbx_description
1 polymer ?
#
loop_
_entity_poly.entity_id
_entity_poly.type
_entity_poly.pdbx_seq_one_letter_code
_entity_poly.pdbx_strand_id
1 'polypeptide(L)'
;MAMNIFEIKGFMGEHITHDGDDSIDSIRFRNFQLDLTNGRGSQIDVNWNFENNLGSASYSMIQALPKWGALQLYPLAGLGITVTDTAEIRGIDHEYGSVGYAIPSSYVVVGTYAKVDVTDKIWLNYNPMYISTLNNNEYMSDLLDGFHHEAAVSYKLNDRQTIRTFANWDHDTQFKNGDFRLEFNHQF
;
A
#
# COMPACT_ATOMS: atom_id res chain seq x y z
N MET A 1 -20.62 4.31 -1.08
CA MET A 1 -20.03 3.68 -2.29
C MET A 1 -18.89 2.78 -1.84
N ALA A 2 -18.63 1.69 -2.57
CA ALA A 2 -17.51 0.80 -2.29
C ALA A 2 -16.65 0.63 -3.54
N MET A 3 -15.33 0.60 -3.38
CA MET A 3 -14.36 0.39 -4.45
C MET A 3 -13.49 -0.80 -4.08
N ASN A 4 -13.42 -1.77 -4.98
CA ASN A 4 -12.54 -2.94 -4.86
C ASN A 4 -11.38 -2.78 -5.83
N ILE A 5 -10.16 -2.93 -5.33
CA ILE A 5 -8.93 -2.94 -6.11
C ILE A 5 -8.27 -4.29 -5.90
N PHE A 6 -7.95 -4.96 -7.00
CA PHE A 6 -7.14 -6.16 -7.01
C PHE A 6 -5.88 -5.88 -7.82
N GLU A 7 -4.73 -6.15 -7.23
CA GLU A 7 -3.41 -5.84 -7.80
C GLU A 7 -2.57 -7.12 -7.79
N ILE A 8 -1.94 -7.42 -8.93
CA ILE A 8 -0.93 -8.46 -9.08
C ILE A 8 0.34 -7.77 -9.59
N LYS A 9 1.48 -8.03 -8.96
CA LYS A 9 2.81 -7.57 -9.40
C LYS A 9 3.66 -8.74 -9.89
N GLY A 10 4.63 -8.44 -10.76
CA GLY A 10 5.58 -9.42 -11.32
C GLY A 10 5.10 -10.16 -12.57
N PHE A 11 3.84 -9.97 -12.98
CA PHE A 11 3.32 -10.59 -14.20
C PHE A 11 3.94 -9.96 -15.46
N MET A 12 4.54 -10.79 -16.34
CA MET A 12 5.18 -10.42 -17.61
C MET A 12 6.45 -9.56 -17.46
N GLY A 13 7.22 -9.77 -16.39
CA GLY A 13 8.50 -9.10 -16.19
C GLY A 13 9.45 -9.29 -17.38
N GLU A 14 9.60 -10.52 -17.88
CA GLU A 14 10.53 -10.85 -18.97
C GLU A 14 10.19 -10.13 -20.29
N HIS A 15 8.92 -9.80 -20.51
CA HIS A 15 8.45 -9.15 -21.73
C HIS A 15 8.49 -7.62 -21.68
N ILE A 16 8.63 -7.02 -20.49
CA ILE A 16 8.47 -5.59 -20.26
C ILE A 16 9.78 -4.95 -19.77
N THR A 17 10.66 -5.70 -19.11
CA THR A 17 11.95 -5.21 -18.60
C THR A 17 13.12 -6.08 -19.03
N HIS A 18 14.31 -5.48 -19.18
CA HIS A 18 15.50 -6.15 -19.72
C HIS A 18 16.09 -7.23 -18.80
N ASP A 19 15.79 -7.14 -17.49
CA ASP A 19 16.25 -8.04 -16.43
C ASP A 19 15.06 -8.70 -15.67
N GLY A 20 13.87 -8.73 -16.27
CA GLY A 20 12.66 -9.23 -15.61
C GLY A 20 12.59 -10.76 -15.56
N ASP A 21 12.17 -11.31 -14.43
CA ASP A 21 11.72 -12.70 -14.29
C ASP A 21 10.18 -12.74 -14.39
N ASP A 22 9.64 -13.86 -14.84
CA ASP A 22 8.20 -14.12 -14.94
C ASP A 22 7.67 -14.78 -13.66
N SER A 23 7.95 -14.16 -12.51
CA SER A 23 7.44 -14.56 -11.19
C SER A 23 6.34 -13.61 -10.71
N ILE A 24 5.30 -14.14 -10.06
CA ILE A 24 4.34 -13.28 -9.34
C ILE A 24 4.99 -12.87 -8.02
N ASP A 25 5.41 -11.62 -7.91
CA ASP A 25 6.13 -11.11 -6.73
C ASP A 25 5.17 -10.82 -5.58
N SER A 26 3.97 -10.31 -5.89
CA SER A 26 2.95 -10.05 -4.87
C SER A 26 1.53 -9.98 -5.41
N ILE A 27 0.58 -10.25 -4.52
CA ILE A 27 -0.85 -9.97 -4.72
C ILE A 27 -1.34 -9.05 -3.62
N ARG A 28 -2.19 -8.09 -3.98
CA ARG A 28 -2.80 -7.17 -3.02
C ARG A 28 -4.27 -6.95 -3.32
N PHE A 29 -5.08 -7.00 -2.27
CA PHE A 29 -6.49 -6.67 -2.29
C PHE A 29 -6.73 -5.45 -1.40
N ARG A 30 -7.43 -4.45 -1.95
CA ARG A 30 -7.89 -3.29 -1.20
C ARG A 30 -9.37 -3.07 -1.41
N ASN A 31 -10.12 -2.95 -0.31
CA ASN A 31 -11.51 -2.52 -0.33
C ASN A 31 -11.63 -1.18 0.37
N PHE A 32 -12.21 -0.19 -0.31
CA PHE A 32 -12.56 1.10 0.26
C PHE A 32 -14.07 1.20 0.36
N GLN A 33 -14.57 1.55 1.54
CA GLN A 33 -15.96 1.92 1.74
C GLN A 33 -16.04 3.38 2.11
N LEU A 34 -16.99 4.09 1.53
CA LEU A 34 -17.20 5.51 1.78
C LEU A 34 -18.68 5.78 2.03
N ASP A 35 -18.96 6.36 3.18
CA ASP A 35 -20.23 6.98 3.53
C ASP A 35 -20.19 8.46 3.12
N LEU A 36 -21.01 8.79 2.11
CA LEU A 36 -21.08 10.15 1.56
C LEU A 36 -21.84 11.12 2.46
N THR A 37 -22.57 10.63 3.47
CA THR A 37 -23.37 11.48 4.35
C THR A 37 -22.51 12.24 5.37
N ASN A 38 -21.44 11.61 5.84
CA ASN A 38 -20.53 12.13 6.87
C ASN A 38 -19.05 12.16 6.42
N GLY A 39 -18.76 11.71 5.19
CA GLY A 39 -17.41 11.65 4.63
C GLY A 39 -16.50 10.60 5.28
N ARG A 40 -17.05 9.71 6.11
CA ARG A 40 -16.28 8.63 6.74
C ARG A 40 -16.12 7.48 5.78
N GLY A 41 -14.95 6.89 5.80
CA GLY A 41 -14.67 5.67 5.06
C GLY A 41 -13.92 4.65 5.90
N SER A 42 -13.77 3.48 5.32
CA SER A 42 -12.90 2.43 5.84
C SER A 42 -12.12 1.80 4.70
N GLN A 43 -10.98 1.21 5.06
CA GLN A 43 -10.12 0.48 4.15
C GLN A 43 -9.79 -0.88 4.77
N ILE A 44 -9.99 -1.94 4.00
CA ILE A 44 -9.36 -3.25 4.24
C ILE A 44 -8.22 -3.37 3.24
N ASP A 45 -7.03 -3.73 3.73
CA ASP A 45 -5.84 -3.93 2.91
C ASP A 45 -5.22 -5.28 3.24
N VAL A 46 -5.12 -6.15 2.25
CA VAL A 46 -4.48 -7.46 2.36
C VAL A 46 -3.43 -7.56 1.28
N ASN A 47 -2.19 -7.85 1.67
CA ASN A 47 -1.07 -8.00 0.77
C ASN A 47 -0.35 -9.32 1.08
N TRP A 48 0.15 -10.00 0.05
CA TRP A 48 1.03 -11.14 0.18
C TRP A 48 2.20 -10.97 -0.80
N ASN A 49 3.43 -10.91 -0.26
CA ASN A 49 4.66 -10.91 -1.03
C ASN A 49 5.23 -12.34 -1.05
N PHE A 50 5.39 -12.90 -2.25
CA PHE A 50 5.87 -14.27 -2.47
C PHE A 50 7.39 -14.39 -2.41
N GLU A 51 8.14 -13.34 -2.75
CA GLU A 51 9.61 -13.34 -2.66
C GLU A 51 10.07 -13.54 -1.21
N ASN A 52 9.40 -12.83 -0.31
CA ASN A 52 9.71 -12.84 1.11
C ASN A 52 8.74 -13.70 1.92
N ASN A 53 7.76 -14.39 1.32
CA ASN A 53 6.74 -15.18 2.02
C ASN A 53 6.10 -14.45 3.23
N LEU A 54 5.86 -13.15 3.05
CA LEU A 54 5.34 -12.26 4.09
C LEU A 54 4.06 -11.60 3.58
N GLY A 55 2.99 -11.75 4.34
CA GLY A 55 1.73 -11.07 4.16
C GLY A 55 1.45 -10.04 5.24
N SER A 56 0.55 -9.13 4.92
CA SER A 56 0.01 -8.15 5.87
C SER A 56 -1.49 -7.99 5.66
N ALA A 57 -2.24 -7.86 6.73
CA ALA A 57 -3.67 -7.53 6.70
C ALA A 57 -3.95 -6.37 7.65
N SER A 58 -4.66 -5.34 7.18
CA SER A 58 -5.01 -4.18 8.00
C SER A 58 -6.42 -3.66 7.75
N TYR A 59 -6.94 -2.99 8.77
CA TYR A 59 -8.19 -2.25 8.73
C TYR A 59 -7.94 -0.81 9.19
N SER A 60 -8.32 0.16 8.35
CA SER A 60 -8.15 1.58 8.63
C SER A 60 -9.48 2.32 8.53
N MET A 61 -9.67 3.32 9.38
CA MET A 61 -10.74 4.31 9.25
C MET A 61 -10.20 5.53 8.51
N ILE A 62 -11.01 6.10 7.63
CA ILE A 62 -10.66 7.25 6.79
C ILE A 62 -11.67 8.35 7.06
N GLN A 63 -11.22 9.61 7.08
CA GLN A 63 -12.10 10.77 7.13
C GLN A 63 -11.80 11.68 5.94
N ALA A 64 -12.78 11.89 5.06
CA ALA A 64 -12.69 12.94 4.05
C ALA A 64 -12.79 14.31 4.73
N LEU A 65 -11.76 15.14 4.58
CA LEU A 65 -11.80 16.53 5.02
C LEU A 65 -12.51 17.40 3.97
N PRO A 66 -13.03 18.58 4.36
CA PRO A 66 -13.55 19.53 3.37
C PRO A 66 -12.49 19.90 2.33
N LYS A 67 -12.89 20.00 1.06
CA LYS A 67 -11.99 20.40 -0.03
C LYS A 67 -11.47 21.82 0.20
N TRP A 68 -10.16 22.01 0.07
CA TRP A 68 -9.50 23.32 0.17
C TRP A 68 -8.97 23.74 -1.20
N GLY A 69 -9.84 24.39 -1.99
CA GLY A 69 -9.52 24.75 -3.37
C GLY A 69 -9.24 23.51 -4.20
N ALA A 70 -8.00 23.35 -4.67
CA ALA A 70 -7.54 22.20 -5.43
C ALA A 70 -7.16 20.99 -4.56
N LEU A 71 -6.93 21.20 -3.26
CA LEU A 71 -6.45 20.17 -2.34
C LEU A 71 -7.62 19.42 -1.69
N GLN A 72 -7.51 18.10 -1.68
CA GLN A 72 -8.42 17.20 -0.98
C GLN A 72 -7.59 16.21 -0.15
N LEU A 73 -7.93 16.09 1.13
CA LEU A 73 -7.21 15.25 2.09
C LEU A 73 -8.14 14.17 2.66
N TYR A 74 -7.57 12.98 2.87
CA TYR A 74 -8.23 11.83 3.46
C TYR A 74 -7.30 11.22 4.52
N PRO A 75 -7.14 11.85 5.69
CA PRO A 75 -6.45 11.26 6.81
C PRO A 75 -7.05 9.91 7.19
N LEU A 76 -6.18 9.00 7.61
CA LEU A 76 -6.55 7.66 8.04
C LEU A 76 -5.74 7.20 9.24
N ALA A 77 -6.34 6.30 10.01
CA ALA A 77 -5.68 5.57 11.07
C ALA A 77 -6.22 4.13 11.13
N GLY A 78 -5.35 3.16 11.36
CA GLY A 78 -5.69 1.76 11.32
C GLY A 78 -4.76 0.88 12.12
N LEU A 79 -5.14 -0.39 12.17
CA LEU A 79 -4.38 -1.47 12.80
C LEU A 79 -4.22 -2.61 11.80
N GLY A 80 -3.10 -3.32 11.90
CA GLY A 80 -2.84 -4.48 11.07
C GLY A 80 -2.01 -5.54 11.77
N ILE A 81 -1.89 -6.66 11.09
CA ILE A 81 -1.07 -7.81 11.46
C ILE A 81 -0.24 -8.24 10.26
N THR A 82 0.89 -8.87 10.53
CA THR A 82 1.69 -9.57 9.54
C THR A 82 1.53 -11.08 9.68
N VAL A 83 1.69 -11.80 8.58
CA VAL A 83 1.62 -13.26 8.53
C VAL A 83 2.80 -13.76 7.70
N THR A 84 3.52 -14.77 8.16
CA THR A 84 4.64 -15.38 7.42
C THR A 84 4.35 -16.85 7.16
N ASP A 85 4.72 -17.36 5.99
CA ASP A 85 4.70 -18.81 5.68
C ASP A 85 5.99 -19.47 6.18
N THR A 86 6.30 -19.23 7.45
CA THR A 86 7.38 -19.89 8.16
C THR A 86 6.85 -20.35 9.50
N ALA A 87 7.16 -21.60 9.83
CA ALA A 87 6.98 -22.16 11.17
C ALA A 87 7.63 -21.27 12.25
N GLU A 88 8.68 -20.55 11.90
CA GLU A 88 9.37 -19.63 12.81
C GLU A 88 8.73 -18.25 12.80
N ILE A 89 8.58 -17.66 13.98
CA ILE A 89 8.31 -16.22 14.12
C ILE A 89 9.61 -15.50 13.73
N ARG A 90 9.64 -14.93 12.53
CA ARG A 90 10.82 -14.19 12.03
C ARG A 90 11.28 -13.14 13.05
N GLY A 91 12.56 -13.15 13.38
CA GLY A 91 13.17 -12.24 14.35
C GLY A 91 13.11 -12.70 15.81
N ILE A 92 12.54 -13.87 16.12
CA ILE A 92 12.53 -14.44 17.48
C ILE A 92 12.95 -15.91 17.44
N ASP A 93 14.08 -16.24 18.08
CA ASP A 93 14.50 -17.62 18.30
C ASP A 93 13.61 -18.28 19.36
N HIS A 94 12.72 -19.18 18.95
CA HIS A 94 11.89 -20.00 19.85
C HIS A 94 12.24 -21.49 19.72
N GLU A 95 12.33 -22.17 20.85
CA GLU A 95 12.56 -23.64 20.93
C GLU A 95 11.41 -24.45 20.31
N TYR A 96 10.21 -23.87 20.26
CA TYR A 96 9.03 -24.41 19.60
C TYR A 96 8.57 -23.43 18.52
N GLY A 97 8.89 -23.73 17.26
CA GLY A 97 8.28 -23.04 16.12
C GLY A 97 6.77 -23.31 16.06
N SER A 98 6.00 -22.39 15.46
CA SER A 98 4.68 -22.68 14.93
C SER A 98 4.77 -23.79 13.86
N VAL A 99 3.70 -24.54 13.60
CA VAL A 99 3.63 -25.44 12.43
C VAL A 99 2.68 -24.79 11.43
N GLY A 100 3.22 -24.28 10.33
CA GLY A 100 2.46 -23.54 9.30
C GLY A 100 2.72 -22.04 9.38
N TYR A 101 1.67 -21.23 9.30
CA TYR A 101 1.79 -19.77 9.34
C TYR A 101 2.06 -19.25 10.74
N ALA A 102 2.87 -18.19 10.83
CA ALA A 102 3.09 -17.44 12.06
C ALA A 102 2.64 -15.98 11.90
N ILE A 103 2.34 -15.30 13.01
CA ILE A 103 1.99 -13.87 13.06
C ILE A 103 3.17 -13.13 13.74
N PRO A 104 4.11 -12.55 12.96
CA PRO A 104 5.33 -11.97 13.53
C PRO A 104 5.12 -10.67 14.27
N SER A 105 4.16 -9.86 13.83
CA SER A 105 3.92 -8.53 14.37
C SER A 105 2.50 -8.03 14.14
N SER A 106 2.02 -7.22 15.08
CA SER A 106 0.90 -6.29 14.87
C SER A 106 1.41 -4.87 14.77
N TYR A 107 0.73 -4.03 14.02
CA TYR A 107 1.17 -2.65 13.76
C TYR A 107 0.00 -1.67 13.73
N VAL A 108 0.32 -0.40 13.93
CA VAL A 108 -0.55 0.75 13.68
C VAL A 108 -0.11 1.40 12.38
N VAL A 109 -1.07 1.96 11.65
CA VAL A 109 -0.80 2.84 10.51
C VAL A 109 -1.55 4.15 10.70
N VAL A 110 -0.88 5.28 10.51
CA VAL A 110 -1.49 6.61 10.50
C VAL A 110 -0.95 7.37 9.30
N GLY A 111 -1.82 7.98 8.51
CA GLY A 111 -1.37 8.69 7.33
C GLY A 111 -2.48 9.48 6.67
N THR A 112 -2.26 9.86 5.43
CA THR A 112 -3.27 10.58 4.65
C THR A 112 -3.12 10.26 3.18
N TYR A 113 -4.24 10.11 2.48
CA TYR A 113 -4.24 10.25 1.03
C TYR A 113 -4.45 11.72 0.67
N ALA A 114 -3.54 12.31 -0.09
CA ALA A 114 -3.73 13.66 -0.63
C ALA A 114 -3.99 13.60 -2.14
N LYS A 115 -4.88 14.47 -2.60
CA LYS A 115 -5.11 14.73 -4.02
C LYS A 115 -5.07 16.23 -4.28
N VAL A 116 -4.31 16.64 -5.29
CA VAL A 116 -4.27 18.02 -5.78
C VAL A 116 -4.66 18.04 -7.25
N ASP A 117 -5.77 18.71 -7.55
CA ASP A 117 -6.21 18.92 -8.93
C ASP A 117 -5.37 20.06 -9.56
N VAL A 118 -4.56 19.75 -10.57
CA VAL A 118 -3.74 20.76 -11.30
C VAL A 118 -4.53 21.34 -12.46
N THR A 119 -5.22 20.45 -13.20
CA THR A 119 -6.15 20.79 -14.29
C THR A 119 -7.29 19.76 -14.30
N ASP A 120 -8.25 19.92 -15.21
CA ASP A 120 -9.35 18.95 -15.39
C ASP A 120 -8.88 17.55 -15.84
N LYS A 121 -7.63 17.44 -16.33
CA LYS A 121 -7.05 16.17 -16.80
C LYS A 121 -5.87 15.69 -15.98
N ILE A 122 -5.25 16.56 -15.17
CA ILE A 122 -4.03 16.26 -14.43
C ILE A 122 -4.29 16.46 -12.95
N TRP A 123 -4.01 15.43 -12.15
CA TRP A 123 -3.98 15.53 -10.71
C TRP A 123 -2.76 14.82 -10.14
N LEU A 124 -2.35 15.29 -8.97
CA LEU A 124 -1.24 14.74 -8.21
C LEU A 124 -1.77 14.03 -6.98
N ASN A 125 -1.09 12.97 -6.58
CA ASN A 125 -1.30 12.31 -5.30
C ASN A 125 -0.01 12.33 -4.48
N TYR A 126 -0.15 12.53 -3.18
CA TYR A 126 0.93 12.32 -2.22
C TYR A 126 0.37 11.69 -0.96
N ASN A 127 0.83 10.49 -0.63
CA ASN A 127 0.22 9.62 0.36
C ASN A 127 1.27 9.19 1.39
N PRO A 128 1.64 10.05 2.35
CA PRO A 128 2.53 9.66 3.43
C PRO A 128 1.77 8.80 4.46
N MET A 129 2.39 7.69 4.83
CA MET A 129 1.92 6.75 5.84
C MET A 129 3.03 6.53 6.86
N TYR A 130 2.70 6.62 8.14
CA TYR A 130 3.58 6.21 9.23
C TYR A 130 3.11 4.87 9.76
N ILE A 131 4.01 3.90 9.83
CA ILE A 131 3.74 2.58 10.39
C ILE A 131 4.57 2.42 11.67
N SER A 132 4.00 1.74 12.66
CA SER A 132 4.70 1.38 13.89
C SER A 132 4.20 0.03 14.39
N THR A 133 5.12 -0.90 14.54
CA THR A 133 4.93 -2.19 15.17
C THR A 133 4.61 -2.01 16.67
N LEU A 134 3.74 -2.88 17.19
CA LEU A 134 3.22 -2.82 18.55
C LEU A 134 3.88 -3.84 19.49
N ASN A 135 4.58 -4.82 18.93
CA ASN A 135 5.24 -5.89 19.66
C ASN A 135 6.76 -5.81 19.54
N ASN A 136 7.46 -6.49 20.43
CA ASN A 136 8.92 -6.53 20.45
C ASN A 136 9.44 -7.55 19.43
N ASN A 137 9.50 -7.15 18.16
CA ASN A 137 10.09 -7.93 17.07
C ASN A 137 10.97 -7.00 16.23
N GLU A 138 12.28 -7.04 16.47
CA GLU A 138 13.26 -6.14 15.84
C GLU A 138 13.26 -6.27 14.31
N TYR A 139 13.21 -7.51 13.78
CA TYR A 139 13.13 -7.73 12.34
C TYR A 139 11.91 -7.04 11.71
N MET A 140 10.74 -7.13 12.37
CA MET A 140 9.52 -6.51 11.84
C MET A 140 9.51 -4.99 12.02
N SER A 141 10.08 -4.50 13.12
CA SER A 141 10.26 -3.06 13.36
C SER A 141 11.18 -2.46 12.30
N ASP A 142 12.33 -3.08 12.03
CA ASP A 142 13.27 -2.66 10.99
C ASP A 142 12.66 -2.67 9.58
N LEU A 143 11.77 -3.63 9.30
CA LEU A 143 11.13 -3.75 7.98
C LEU A 143 9.97 -2.77 7.77
N LEU A 144 9.21 -2.46 8.82
CA LEU A 144 7.90 -1.80 8.69
C LEU A 144 7.86 -0.40 9.27
N ASP A 145 8.61 -0.12 10.32
CA ASP A 145 8.43 1.12 11.07
C ASP A 145 8.83 2.34 10.26
N GLY A 146 8.34 3.50 10.67
CA GLY A 146 8.71 4.77 10.05
C GLY A 146 7.81 5.19 8.89
N PHE A 147 8.35 6.11 8.08
CA PHE A 147 7.57 6.78 7.04
C PHE A 147 7.71 6.09 5.70
N HIS A 148 6.55 5.77 5.15
CA HIS A 148 6.33 5.25 3.81
C HIS A 148 5.65 6.33 2.98
N HIS A 149 6.17 6.57 1.79
CA HIS A 149 5.74 7.64 0.92
C HIS A 149 5.34 7.08 -0.44
N GLU A 150 4.23 7.59 -0.96
CA GLU A 150 3.83 7.37 -2.34
C GLU A 150 3.48 8.71 -2.97
N ALA A 151 4.12 9.05 -4.09
CA ALA A 151 3.74 10.17 -4.93
C ALA A 151 3.26 9.64 -6.28
N ALA A 152 2.23 10.28 -6.86
CA ALA A 152 1.78 9.94 -8.19
C ALA A 152 1.43 11.16 -9.02
N VAL A 153 1.76 11.10 -10.31
CA VAL A 153 1.26 12.01 -11.34
C VAL A 153 0.26 11.25 -12.18
N SER A 154 -0.94 11.78 -12.33
CA SER A 154 -2.03 11.11 -13.04
C SER A 154 -2.54 11.97 -14.18
N TYR A 155 -2.83 11.33 -15.32
CA TYR A 155 -3.38 11.96 -16.51
C TYR A 155 -4.60 11.22 -17.03
N LYS A 156 -5.69 11.97 -17.28
CA LYS A 156 -6.92 11.48 -17.90
C LYS A 156 -6.80 11.55 -19.42
N LEU A 157 -6.71 10.38 -20.07
CA LEU A 157 -6.71 10.26 -21.52
C LEU A 157 -8.10 10.58 -22.09
N ASN A 158 -9.13 9.98 -21.50
CA ASN A 158 -10.55 10.18 -21.80
C ASN A 158 -11.40 9.78 -20.58
N ASP A 159 -12.72 9.77 -20.72
CA ASP A 159 -13.63 9.46 -19.62
C ASP A 159 -13.52 8.04 -19.05
N ARG A 160 -12.81 7.13 -19.73
CA ARG A 160 -12.66 5.73 -19.32
C ARG A 160 -11.22 5.29 -19.13
N GLN A 161 -10.24 6.14 -19.43
CA GLN A 161 -8.84 5.75 -19.46
C GLN A 161 -7.96 6.75 -18.74
N THR A 162 -7.08 6.25 -17.89
CA THR A 162 -6.09 7.06 -17.16
C THR A 162 -4.73 6.39 -17.19
N ILE A 163 -3.68 7.20 -17.26
CA ILE A 163 -2.30 6.76 -17.05
C ILE A 163 -1.81 7.43 -15.77
N ARG A 164 -1.11 6.66 -14.94
CA ARG A 164 -0.58 7.14 -13.65
C ARG A 164 0.84 6.66 -13.50
N THR A 165 1.72 7.56 -13.09
CA THR A 165 3.11 7.24 -12.76
C THR A 165 3.30 7.44 -11.28
N PHE A 166 3.83 6.42 -10.61
CA PHE A 166 4.05 6.37 -9.18
C PHE A 166 5.54 6.34 -8.86
N ALA A 167 5.88 6.95 -7.74
CA ALA A 167 7.15 6.77 -7.04
C ALA A 167 6.83 6.41 -5.59
N ASN A 168 7.39 5.30 -5.11
CA ASN A 168 7.22 4.80 -3.77
C ASN A 168 8.60 4.74 -3.09
N TRP A 169 8.71 5.23 -1.86
CA TRP A 169 9.94 5.17 -1.09
C TRP A 169 9.64 5.19 0.41
N ASP A 170 10.59 4.76 1.21
CA ASP A 170 10.52 4.80 2.67
C ASP A 170 11.76 5.49 3.25
N HIS A 171 11.88 5.45 4.57
CA HIS A 171 12.98 6.09 5.28
C HIS A 171 14.36 5.46 4.99
N ASP A 172 14.40 4.19 4.58
CA ASP A 172 15.65 3.45 4.34
C ASP A 172 16.08 3.51 2.88
N THR A 173 15.14 3.26 1.98
CA THR A 173 15.40 3.14 0.54
C THR A 173 15.72 4.49 -0.09
N GLN A 174 15.16 5.58 0.48
CA GLN A 174 15.23 6.96 -0.01
C GLN A 174 14.69 7.12 -1.45
N PHE A 175 14.23 8.32 -1.83
CA PHE A 175 13.57 8.54 -3.12
C PHE A 175 14.39 8.05 -4.34
N LYS A 176 15.72 8.18 -4.30
CA LYS A 176 16.60 7.84 -5.43
C LYS A 176 16.58 6.34 -5.78
N ASN A 177 16.38 5.48 -4.79
CA ASN A 177 16.34 4.02 -5.00
C ASN A 177 14.91 3.47 -4.82
N GLY A 178 13.91 4.36 -4.75
CA GLY A 178 12.52 3.97 -4.60
C GLY A 178 11.96 3.25 -5.83
N ASP A 179 10.80 2.63 -5.65
CA ASP A 179 10.10 1.93 -6.71
C ASP A 179 9.37 2.90 -7.63
N PHE A 180 9.50 2.71 -8.93
CA PHE A 180 8.78 3.47 -9.95
C PHE A 180 7.82 2.56 -10.71
N ARG A 181 6.56 2.97 -10.81
CA ARG A 181 5.51 2.19 -11.50
C ARG A 181 4.74 3.05 -12.49
N LEU A 182 4.45 2.48 -13.65
CA LEU A 182 3.46 3.00 -14.60
C LEU A 182 2.19 2.15 -14.52
N GLU A 183 1.04 2.79 -14.36
CA GLU A 183 -0.27 2.15 -14.29
C GLU A 183 -1.16 2.70 -15.40
N PHE A 184 -1.82 1.79 -16.13
CA PHE A 184 -2.88 2.12 -17.07
C PHE A 184 -4.20 1.57 -16.53
N ASN A 185 -5.19 2.43 -16.33
CA ASN A 185 -6.51 2.03 -15.88
C ASN A 185 -7.54 2.20 -17.01
N HIS A 186 -8.38 1.19 -17.19
CA HIS A 186 -9.53 1.22 -18.07
C HIS A 186 -10.82 0.90 -17.30
N GLN A 187 -11.83 1.76 -17.43
CA GLN A 187 -13.16 1.56 -16.86
C GLN A 187 -14.11 1.02 -17.94
N PHE A 188 -14.70 -0.15 -17.69
CA PHE A 188 -15.68 -0.81 -18.57
C PHE A 188 -17.09 -0.25 -18.40
#